data_AF-A0A096BA75-F1
#
_entry.id   AF-A0A096BA75-F1
#
_cell.length_a   1.000
_cell.length_b   1.000
_cell.length_c   1.000
_cell.angle_alpha   90.00
_cell.angle_beta   90.00
_cell.angle_gamma   90.00
#
_symmetry.space_group_name_H-M   'P 1'
#
loop_
_entity.id
_entity.type
_entity.pdbx_description
1 polymer ?
#
loop_
_entity_poly.entity_id
_entity_poly.type
_entity_poly.pdbx_seq_one_letter_code
_entity_poly.pdbx_strand_id
1 'polypeptide(L)'
;MIKRESFLLGAIRSSERFEKLPGEDIIRLNNDAQLLRVGDTIFVLNLKMLERNMGFSALIQQAATETVSAIEELDILDDIEVLRDTLEVPSFARKLSKVKKASPIFKLGISKEAIVEFTKNTPELAGKFKYSEDGTQIRLDTKKSKIAFLKLMNDAFLHSELTQQWYDASAKDNITQGAG
;
A
#
# COMPACT_ATOMS: atom_id res chain seq x y z
N MET A 1 11.40 0.88 25.40
CA MET A 1 11.41 -0.45 26.06
C MET A 1 12.37 -1.37 25.32
N ILE A 2 13.45 -1.76 25.98
CA ILE A 2 14.49 -2.67 25.49
C ILE A 2 13.95 -4.11 25.63
N LYS A 3 13.99 -4.92 24.56
CA LYS A 3 13.70 -6.35 24.64
C LYS A 3 14.76 -7.00 25.55
N ARG A 4 14.31 -7.86 26.46
CA ARG A 4 15.05 -8.52 27.56
C ARG A 4 16.30 -9.34 27.17
N GLU A 5 16.75 -9.35 25.92
CA GLU A 5 17.85 -10.20 25.46
C GLU A 5 18.97 -9.44 24.74
N SER A 6 19.16 -8.16 25.03
CA SER A 6 20.37 -7.51 24.56
C SER A 6 20.97 -6.54 25.55
N PHE A 7 22.07 -6.98 26.14
CA PHE A 7 23.04 -6.15 26.82
C PHE A 7 24.13 -5.75 25.81
N LEU A 8 24.37 -4.45 25.65
CA LEU A 8 25.64 -3.96 25.15
C LEU A 8 26.45 -3.53 26.36
N LEU A 9 27.35 -4.42 26.79
CA LEU A 9 28.43 -4.11 27.72
C LEU A 9 29.73 -4.27 26.94
N GLY A 10 30.23 -3.18 26.36
CA GLY A 10 31.65 -3.11 26.08
C GLY A 10 32.34 -2.93 27.43
N ALA A 11 32.87 -4.02 27.96
CA ALA A 11 33.53 -4.07 29.26
C ALA A 11 35.03 -4.26 29.02
N ILE A 12 35.85 -3.27 29.34
CA ILE A 12 37.29 -3.48 29.52
C ILE A 12 37.47 -4.01 30.94
N ARG A 13 38.13 -5.17 31.08
CA ARG A 13 38.41 -5.77 32.38
C ARG A 13 39.46 -4.93 33.11
N SER A 14 39.02 -3.97 33.93
CA SER A 14 39.82 -3.48 35.04
C SER A 14 39.51 -4.35 36.25
N SER A 15 40.52 -4.64 37.08
CA SER A 15 40.60 -5.80 37.96
C SER A 15 39.42 -6.04 38.91
N GLU A 16 38.50 -5.10 39.16
CA GLU A 16 37.39 -5.30 40.11
C GLU A 16 35.99 -4.75 39.72
N ARG A 17 35.80 -3.99 38.63
CA ARG A 17 34.45 -3.55 38.18
C ARG A 17 34.35 -3.30 36.67
N PHE A 18 33.13 -3.41 36.14
CA PHE A 18 32.77 -2.97 34.79
C PHE A 18 32.55 -1.46 34.76
N GLU A 19 33.23 -0.76 33.86
CA GLU A 19 33.02 0.67 33.60
C GLU A 19 32.22 0.87 32.30
N LYS A 20 31.35 1.89 32.29
CA LYS A 20 30.60 2.30 31.10
C LYS A 20 31.57 2.98 30.14
N LEU A 21 31.74 2.46 28.93
CA LEU A 21 32.52 3.12 27.87
C LEU A 21 31.97 4.52 27.60
N PRO A 22 32.72 5.59 27.92
CA PRO A 22 32.29 6.95 27.65
C PRO A 22 32.75 7.36 26.24
N GLY A 23 31.83 7.89 25.44
CA GLY A 23 32.18 8.64 24.22
C GLY A 23 32.40 7.83 22.94
N GLU A 24 32.07 6.54 22.90
CA GLU A 24 32.09 5.78 21.65
C GLU A 24 30.68 5.41 21.20
N ASP A 25 30.31 5.85 20.00
CA ASP A 25 29.10 5.39 19.32
C ASP A 25 29.25 3.90 19.02
N ILE A 26 28.71 3.05 19.91
CA ILE A 26 28.78 1.60 19.76
C ILE A 26 27.88 1.19 18.59
N ILE A 27 28.49 0.85 17.46
CA ILE A 27 27.80 0.23 16.32
C ILE A 27 27.50 -1.23 16.68
N ARG A 28 26.21 -1.53 16.88
CA ARG A 28 25.74 -2.91 17.04
C ARG A 28 25.45 -3.53 15.67
N LEU A 29 26.32 -4.43 15.24
CA LEU A 29 26.08 -5.30 14.09
C LEU A 29 25.24 -6.50 14.54
N ASN A 30 24.10 -6.73 13.88
CA ASN A 30 23.28 -7.93 14.07
C ASN A 30 23.47 -8.83 12.83
N ASN A 31 23.32 -10.15 12.98
CA ASN A 31 23.40 -11.13 11.88
C ASN A 31 22.23 -11.05 10.86
N ASP A 32 21.44 -9.97 10.87
CA ASP A 32 20.29 -9.81 9.98
C ASP A 32 20.60 -8.78 8.90
N ALA A 33 20.54 -9.20 7.63
CA ALA A 33 20.75 -8.33 6.50
C ALA A 33 19.45 -7.60 6.16
N GLN A 34 19.48 -6.27 6.17
CA GLN A 34 18.29 -5.45 5.87
C GLN A 34 18.23 -5.03 4.40
N LEU A 35 19.40 -4.93 3.78
CA LEU A 35 19.63 -4.56 2.39
C LEU A 35 20.75 -5.45 1.85
N LEU A 36 20.63 -5.85 0.58
CA LEU A 36 21.66 -6.58 -0.15
C LEU A 36 21.88 -5.86 -1.47
N ARG A 37 23.11 -5.42 -1.78
CA ARG A 37 23.45 -4.88 -3.09
C ARG A 37 24.20 -5.93 -3.90
N VAL A 38 23.72 -6.24 -5.10
CA VAL A 38 24.40 -7.11 -6.07
C VAL A 38 24.56 -6.33 -7.36
N GLY A 39 25.80 -5.97 -7.71
CA GLY A 39 26.08 -5.03 -8.79
C GLY A 39 25.43 -3.68 -8.52
N ASP A 40 24.56 -3.23 -9.44
CA ASP A 40 23.80 -1.98 -9.32
C ASP A 40 22.38 -2.16 -8.78
N THR A 41 22.01 -3.39 -8.42
CA THR A 41 20.68 -3.69 -7.87
C THR A 41 20.72 -3.76 -6.35
N ILE A 42 19.83 -3.01 -5.69
CA ILE A 42 19.61 -3.09 -4.25
C ILE A 42 18.35 -3.90 -3.96
N PHE A 43 18.51 -5.02 -3.27
CA PHE A 43 17.45 -5.84 -2.73
C PHE A 43 17.12 -5.41 -1.31
N VAL A 44 15.85 -5.10 -1.08
CA VAL A 44 15.37 -4.75 0.25
C VAL A 44 14.80 -5.99 0.92
N LEU A 45 15.50 -6.50 1.94
CA LEU A 45 15.07 -7.67 2.69
C LEU A 45 14.06 -7.30 3.78
N ASN A 46 14.18 -6.11 4.36
CA ASN A 46 13.27 -5.63 5.40
C ASN A 46 12.69 -4.24 5.06
N LEU A 47 11.56 -4.24 4.35
CA LEU A 47 10.85 -3.01 3.97
C LEU A 47 10.38 -2.20 5.18
N LYS A 48 9.98 -2.87 6.27
CA LYS A 48 9.51 -2.20 7.51
C LYS A 48 10.60 -1.35 8.15
N MET A 49 11.86 -1.76 8.03
CA MET A 49 13.00 -0.98 8.50
C MET A 49 13.13 0.32 7.69
N LEU A 50 13.06 0.24 6.36
CA LEU A 50 13.12 1.44 5.51
C LEU A 50 11.99 2.42 5.82
N GLU A 51 10.76 1.91 5.94
CA GLU A 51 9.58 2.72 6.28
C GLU A 51 9.73 3.47 7.60
N ARG A 52 10.31 2.83 8.62
CA ARG A 52 10.47 3.41 9.96
C ARG A 52 11.69 4.34 10.07
N ASN A 53 12.79 3.99 9.43
CA ASN A 53 14.09 4.60 9.70
C ASN A 53 14.59 5.53 8.59
N MET A 54 14.01 5.48 7.38
CA MET A 54 14.55 6.17 6.19
C MET A 54 13.56 7.13 5.51
N GLY A 55 12.57 7.66 6.25
CA GLY A 55 11.64 8.65 5.70
C GLY A 55 10.68 8.13 4.62
N PHE A 56 10.68 6.82 4.33
CA PHE A 56 9.79 6.18 3.37
C PHE A 56 8.31 6.35 3.73
N SER A 57 7.98 6.55 5.00
CA SER A 57 6.61 6.88 5.42
C SER A 57 6.11 8.17 4.76
N ALA A 58 6.95 9.21 4.63
CA ALA A 58 6.58 10.45 3.94
C ALA A 58 6.38 10.23 2.43
N LEU A 59 7.24 9.42 1.79
CA LEU A 59 7.09 9.07 0.37
C LEU A 59 5.81 8.28 0.10
N ILE A 60 5.47 7.34 0.99
CA ILE A 60 4.21 6.60 0.91
C ILE A 60 3.02 7.56 1.04
N GLN A 61 3.08 8.50 1.98
CA GLN A 61 2.03 9.50 2.15
C GLN A 61 1.87 10.37 0.91
N GLN A 62 2.96 10.92 0.39
CA GLN A 62 2.94 11.74 -0.83
C GLN A 62 2.32 10.97 -2.01
N ALA A 63 2.80 9.74 -2.27
CA ALA A 63 2.26 8.92 -3.35
C ALA A 63 0.78 8.55 -3.13
N ALA A 64 0.34 8.37 -1.88
CA ALA A 64 -1.05 8.12 -1.56
C ALA A 64 -1.92 9.37 -1.78
N THR A 65 -1.44 10.55 -1.40
CA THR A 65 -2.09 11.84 -1.69
C THR A 65 -2.24 12.06 -3.19
N GLU A 66 -1.18 11.82 -3.97
CA GLU A 66 -1.22 11.91 -5.43
C GLU A 66 -2.24 10.95 -6.08
N THR A 67 -2.45 9.77 -5.48
CA THR A 67 -3.51 8.84 -5.90
C THR A 67 -4.89 9.41 -5.56
N VAL A 68 -5.08 9.97 -4.36
CA VAL A 68 -6.37 10.55 -3.96
C VAL A 68 -6.74 11.71 -4.87
N SER A 69 -5.80 12.61 -5.20
CA SER A 69 -6.05 13.68 -6.17
C SER A 69 -6.43 13.15 -7.55
N ALA A 70 -5.82 12.06 -8.02
CA ALA A 70 -6.21 11.44 -9.29
C ALA A 70 -7.63 10.82 -9.24
N ILE A 71 -8.04 10.29 -8.07
CA ILE A 71 -9.41 9.79 -7.88
C ILE A 71 -10.42 10.95 -7.81
N GLU A 72 -10.02 12.07 -7.21
CA GLU A 72 -10.81 13.31 -7.17
C GLU A 72 -11.05 13.87 -8.58
N GLU A 73 -10.02 13.89 -9.42
CA GLU A 73 -10.13 14.29 -10.84
C GLU A 73 -11.06 13.37 -11.65
N LEU A 74 -11.15 12.09 -11.30
CA LEU A 74 -12.10 11.16 -11.92
C LEU A 74 -13.55 11.41 -11.52
N ASP A 75 -13.79 12.15 -10.43
CA ASP A 75 -15.13 12.52 -9.94
C ASP A 75 -16.07 11.30 -9.76
N ILE A 76 -15.50 10.20 -9.25
CA ILE A 76 -16.22 8.92 -9.07
C ILE A 76 -16.82 8.75 -7.66
N LEU A 77 -16.39 9.55 -6.69
CA LEU A 77 -16.83 9.47 -5.30
C LEU A 77 -17.70 10.66 -4.95
N ASP A 78 -18.78 10.39 -4.22
CA ASP A 78 -19.68 11.42 -3.67
C ASP A 78 -19.00 12.26 -2.58
N ASP A 79 -18.10 11.62 -1.82
CA ASP A 79 -17.28 12.28 -0.81
C ASP A 79 -15.84 11.74 -0.84
N ILE A 80 -14.90 12.58 -1.30
CA ILE A 80 -13.47 12.27 -1.39
C ILE A 80 -12.77 12.35 -0.02
N GLU A 81 -13.31 13.12 0.93
CA GLU A 81 -12.73 13.29 2.27
C GLU A 81 -12.67 11.95 3.00
N VAL A 82 -13.65 11.09 2.74
CA VAL A 82 -13.70 9.72 3.23
C VAL A 82 -12.44 8.91 2.88
N LEU A 83 -11.79 9.18 1.75
CA LEU A 83 -10.49 8.60 1.39
C LEU A 83 -9.32 9.38 1.99
N ARG A 84 -9.37 10.71 2.02
CA ARG A 84 -8.33 11.56 2.65
C ARG A 84 -8.13 11.20 4.11
N ASP A 85 -9.21 10.98 4.87
CA ASP A 85 -9.18 10.52 6.25
C ASP A 85 -8.45 9.17 6.41
N THR A 86 -8.48 8.30 5.39
CA THR A 86 -7.78 7.02 5.46
C THR A 86 -6.27 7.11 5.23
N LEU A 87 -5.76 8.26 4.78
CA LEU A 87 -4.33 8.50 4.61
C LEU A 87 -3.61 8.49 5.96
N GLU A 88 -4.28 8.91 7.05
CA GLU A 88 -3.72 8.84 8.40
C GLU A 88 -3.41 7.39 8.83
N VAL A 89 -4.09 6.41 8.25
CA VAL A 89 -3.90 4.99 8.55
C VAL A 89 -2.78 4.42 7.66
N PRO A 90 -1.60 4.04 8.20
CA PRO A 90 -0.44 3.65 7.39
C PRO A 90 -0.69 2.45 6.47
N SER A 91 -1.59 1.54 6.87
CA SER A 91 -1.96 0.38 6.05
C SER A 91 -2.81 0.74 4.83
N PHE A 92 -3.63 1.79 4.91
CA PHE A 92 -4.42 2.29 3.78
C PHE A 92 -3.57 3.17 2.87
N ALA A 93 -2.76 4.08 3.44
CA ALA A 93 -1.80 4.87 2.68
C ALA A 93 -0.89 3.99 1.79
N ARG A 94 -0.39 2.88 2.32
CA ARG A 94 0.40 1.90 1.54
C ARG A 94 -0.36 1.23 0.40
N LYS A 95 -1.68 1.06 0.52
CA LYS A 95 -2.50 0.49 -0.55
C LYS A 95 -2.75 1.54 -1.61
N LEU A 96 -3.14 2.76 -1.20
CA LEU A 96 -3.38 3.90 -2.08
C LEU A 96 -2.15 4.29 -2.88
N SER A 97 -0.95 4.30 -2.26
CA SER A 97 0.29 4.66 -2.96
C SER A 97 0.65 3.75 -4.14
N LYS A 98 0.06 2.54 -4.20
CA LYS A 98 0.27 1.59 -5.29
C LYS A 98 -0.72 1.72 -6.43
N VAL A 99 -1.94 2.21 -6.15
CA VAL A 99 -3.05 2.22 -7.11
C VAL A 99 -2.68 3.03 -8.36
N LYS A 100 -2.26 4.29 -8.22
CA LYS A 100 -1.99 5.17 -9.38
C LYS A 100 -0.99 4.59 -10.37
N LYS A 101 0.07 3.91 -9.90
CA LYS A 101 1.11 3.33 -10.77
C LYS A 101 0.71 1.98 -11.36
N ALA A 102 0.00 1.16 -10.61
CA ALA A 102 -0.31 -0.22 -11.00
C ALA A 102 -1.66 -0.36 -11.72
N SER A 103 -2.59 0.55 -11.46
CA SER A 103 -3.97 0.44 -11.91
C SER A 103 -4.10 0.55 -13.43
N PRO A 104 -4.70 -0.45 -14.09
CA PRO A 104 -5.10 -0.37 -15.49
C PRO A 104 -6.15 0.72 -15.74
N ILE A 105 -6.99 1.04 -14.75
CA ILE A 105 -8.07 2.04 -14.88
C ILE A 105 -7.51 3.42 -15.22
N PHE A 106 -6.46 3.84 -14.50
CA PHE A 106 -5.77 5.09 -14.81
C PHE A 106 -4.99 5.03 -16.12
N LYS A 107 -4.34 3.90 -16.43
CA LYS A 107 -3.52 3.75 -17.66
C LYS A 107 -4.36 3.76 -18.93
N LEU A 108 -5.54 3.15 -18.89
CA LEU A 108 -6.46 3.02 -20.03
C LEU A 108 -7.47 4.17 -20.09
N GLY A 109 -7.49 5.06 -19.10
CA GLY A 109 -8.40 6.20 -19.07
C GLY A 109 -9.88 5.80 -19.03
N ILE A 110 -10.22 4.77 -18.24
CA ILE A 110 -11.60 4.29 -18.13
C ILE A 110 -12.48 5.39 -17.52
N SER A 111 -13.61 5.69 -18.14
CA SER A 111 -14.52 6.75 -17.68
C SER A 111 -15.24 6.37 -16.38
N LYS A 112 -15.68 7.37 -15.62
CA LYS A 112 -16.39 7.14 -14.36
C LYS A 112 -17.71 6.39 -14.58
N GLU A 113 -18.41 6.67 -15.68
CA GLU A 113 -19.69 6.04 -16.02
C GLU A 113 -19.50 4.53 -16.21
N ALA A 114 -18.46 4.13 -16.93
CA ALA A 114 -18.15 2.72 -17.15
C ALA A 114 -17.80 1.99 -15.84
N ILE A 115 -17.05 2.65 -14.94
CA ILE A 115 -16.71 2.07 -13.64
C ILE A 115 -17.96 1.90 -12.77
N VAL A 116 -18.82 2.92 -12.73
CA VAL A 116 -20.06 2.89 -11.93
C VAL A 116 -21.03 1.85 -12.49
N GLU A 117 -21.19 1.78 -13.80
CA GLU A 117 -22.00 0.76 -14.46
C GLU A 117 -21.49 -0.66 -14.16
N PHE A 118 -20.17 -0.88 -14.23
CA PHE A 118 -19.54 -2.14 -13.86
C PHE A 118 -19.87 -2.54 -12.41
N THR A 119 -19.82 -1.59 -11.46
CA THR A 119 -20.16 -1.88 -10.06
C THR A 119 -21.63 -2.23 -9.82
N LYS A 120 -22.54 -1.75 -10.67
CA LYS A 120 -23.98 -2.06 -10.61
C LYS A 120 -24.33 -3.38 -11.28
N ASN A 121 -23.68 -3.68 -12.40
CA ASN A 121 -24.00 -4.85 -13.23
C ASN A 121 -23.28 -6.13 -12.78
N THR A 122 -22.21 -6.01 -11.98
CA THR A 122 -21.47 -7.17 -11.47
C THR A 122 -22.19 -7.78 -10.26
N PRO A 123 -22.71 -9.02 -10.34
CA PRO A 123 -23.47 -9.64 -9.25
C PRO A 123 -22.69 -9.71 -7.93
N GLU A 124 -21.38 -9.98 -8.01
CA GLU A 124 -20.49 -10.07 -6.84
C GLU A 124 -20.21 -8.71 -6.16
N LEU A 125 -20.53 -7.61 -6.83
CA LEU A 125 -20.43 -6.26 -6.27
C LEU A 125 -21.77 -5.73 -5.75
N ALA A 126 -22.86 -6.46 -5.99
CA ALA A 126 -24.18 -6.12 -5.48
C ALA A 126 -24.16 -5.95 -3.96
N GLY A 127 -24.65 -4.80 -3.49
CA GLY A 127 -24.70 -4.45 -2.06
C GLY A 127 -23.36 -4.11 -1.41
N LYS A 128 -22.23 -4.13 -2.14
CA LYS A 128 -20.91 -3.70 -1.60
C LYS A 128 -20.71 -2.19 -1.64
N PHE A 129 -21.41 -1.50 -2.54
CA PHE A 129 -21.35 -0.06 -2.73
C PHE A 129 -22.73 0.56 -2.58
N LYS A 130 -22.74 1.76 -2.02
CA LYS A 130 -23.89 2.67 -2.10
C LYS A 130 -23.58 3.73 -3.15
N TYR A 131 -24.61 4.42 -3.63
CA TYR A 131 -24.47 5.43 -4.66
C TYR A 131 -25.10 6.75 -4.22
N SER A 132 -24.71 7.83 -4.89
CA SER A 132 -25.36 9.15 -4.80
C SER A 132 -26.83 9.10 -5.24
N GLU A 133 -27.59 10.16 -4.99
CA GLU A 133 -29.03 10.20 -5.33
C GLU A 133 -29.30 10.07 -6.83
N ASP A 134 -28.43 10.65 -7.65
CA ASP A 134 -28.43 10.52 -9.11
C ASP A 134 -27.80 9.19 -9.60
N GLY A 135 -27.21 8.42 -8.69
CA GLY A 135 -26.56 7.15 -8.97
C GLY A 135 -25.28 7.25 -9.79
N THR A 136 -24.69 8.44 -9.98
CA THR A 136 -23.50 8.63 -10.82
C THR A 136 -22.19 8.50 -10.06
N GLN A 137 -22.23 8.56 -8.72
CA GLN A 137 -21.06 8.47 -7.85
C GLN A 137 -21.21 7.38 -6.80
N ILE A 138 -20.08 6.90 -6.29
CA ILE A 138 -19.99 5.85 -5.27
C ILE A 138 -19.83 6.48 -3.88
N ARG A 139 -20.61 6.00 -2.91
CA ARG A 139 -20.50 6.36 -1.48
C ARG A 139 -19.74 5.30 -0.69
N LEU A 140 -18.82 5.74 0.16
CA LEU A 140 -17.88 4.88 0.89
C LEU A 140 -18.02 4.93 2.42
N ASP A 141 -19.20 4.62 2.96
CA ASP A 141 -19.49 4.77 4.39
C ASP A 141 -18.69 3.83 5.32
N THR A 142 -18.33 2.64 4.86
CA THR A 142 -17.77 1.58 5.71
C THR A 142 -16.34 1.23 5.37
N LYS A 143 -15.59 0.69 6.34
CA LYS A 143 -14.26 0.14 6.08
C LYS A 143 -14.27 -0.94 4.98
N LYS A 144 -15.35 -1.72 4.87
CA LYS A 144 -15.50 -2.75 3.84
C LYS A 144 -15.65 -2.14 2.45
N SER A 145 -16.48 -1.09 2.29
CA SER A 145 -16.64 -0.39 1.01
C SER A 145 -15.35 0.30 0.58
N LYS A 146 -14.61 0.94 1.51
CA LYS A 146 -13.28 1.52 1.19
C LYS A 146 -12.28 0.46 0.68
N ILE A 147 -12.23 -0.71 1.31
CA ILE A 147 -11.36 -1.82 0.86
C ILE A 147 -11.82 -2.36 -0.50
N ALA A 148 -13.14 -2.53 -0.70
CA ALA A 148 -13.69 -2.98 -1.97
C ALA A 148 -13.40 -1.99 -3.09
N PHE A 149 -13.48 -0.68 -2.81
CA PHE A 149 -13.14 0.37 -3.77
C PHE A 149 -11.67 0.32 -4.18
N LEU A 150 -10.74 0.12 -3.23
CA LEU A 150 -9.33 -0.07 -3.56
C LEU A 150 -9.08 -1.30 -4.43
N LYS A 151 -9.85 -2.38 -4.23
CA LYS A 151 -9.79 -3.56 -5.10
C LYS A 151 -10.30 -3.24 -6.50
N LEU A 152 -11.43 -2.54 -6.58
CA LEU A 152 -12.00 -2.07 -7.85
C LEU A 152 -11.00 -1.21 -8.62
N MET A 153 -10.38 -0.22 -7.96
CA MET A 153 -9.40 0.66 -8.60
C MET A 153 -8.11 -0.06 -9.02
N ASN A 154 -7.79 -1.22 -8.44
CA ASN A 154 -6.72 -2.10 -8.91
C ASN A 154 -7.22 -3.17 -9.91
N ASP A 155 -8.44 -3.01 -10.41
CA ASP A 155 -9.12 -3.91 -11.36
C ASP A 155 -9.32 -5.33 -10.79
N ALA A 156 -9.20 -5.56 -9.48
CA ALA A 156 -9.01 -6.89 -8.88
C ALA A 156 -10.18 -7.88 -9.10
N PHE A 157 -11.35 -7.40 -9.56
CA PHE A 157 -12.52 -8.23 -9.86
C PHE A 157 -12.43 -8.77 -11.28
N LEU A 158 -11.91 -9.98 -11.43
CA LEU A 158 -11.74 -10.62 -12.75
C LEU A 158 -12.82 -11.66 -12.99
N HIS A 159 -13.32 -11.71 -14.23
CA HIS A 159 -14.23 -12.74 -14.69
C HIS A 159 -13.50 -13.70 -15.62
N SER A 160 -13.58 -15.00 -15.33
CA SER A 160 -13.09 -16.04 -16.22
C SER A 160 -14.11 -16.35 -17.30
N GLU A 161 -13.73 -16.17 -18.56
CA GLU A 161 -14.58 -16.51 -19.70
C GLU A 161 -14.83 -18.02 -19.83
N LEU A 162 -13.89 -18.86 -19.37
CA LEU A 162 -14.02 -20.32 -19.47
C LEU A 162 -14.93 -20.90 -18.38
N THR A 163 -14.69 -20.50 -17.13
CA THR A 163 -15.40 -21.06 -15.97
C THR A 163 -16.63 -20.27 -15.59
N GLN A 164 -16.82 -19.07 -16.16
CA GLN A 164 -17.87 -18.13 -15.82
C GLN A 164 -17.88 -17.76 -14.32
N GLN A 165 -16.71 -17.85 -13.68
CA GLN A 165 -16.53 -17.52 -12.26
C GLN A 165 -15.86 -16.16 -12.10
N TRP A 166 -16.09 -15.57 -10.93
CA TRP A 166 -15.47 -14.32 -10.49
C TRP A 166 -14.33 -14.61 -9.51
N TYR A 167 -13.23 -13.87 -9.67
CA TYR A 167 -12.04 -13.98 -8.85
C TYR A 167 -11.62 -12.63 -8.28
N ASP A 168 -11.00 -12.69 -7.10
CA ASP A 168 -10.35 -11.56 -6.45
C ASP A 168 -8.82 -11.70 -6.65
N ALA A 169 -8.29 -11.04 -7.67
CA ALA A 169 -6.90 -11.14 -8.06
C ALA A 169 -6.03 -10.14 -7.30
N SER A 170 -5.10 -10.66 -6.50
CA SER A 170 -4.16 -9.85 -5.70
C SER A 170 -2.92 -9.40 -6.47
N ALA A 171 -2.49 -10.22 -7.43
CA ALA A 171 -1.36 -9.96 -8.32
C ALA A 171 -1.79 -10.32 -9.74
N LYS A 172 -1.34 -9.52 -10.71
CA LYS A 172 -1.69 -9.69 -12.11
C LYS A 172 -0.48 -9.37 -12.96
N ASP A 173 -0.13 -10.32 -13.80
CA ASP A 173 0.87 -10.11 -14.83
C ASP A 173 0.12 -9.96 -16.16
N ASN A 174 0.33 -8.82 -16.81
CA ASN A 174 -0.26 -8.58 -18.11
C ASN A 174 0.56 -9.33 -19.16
N ILE A 175 -0.02 -10.36 -19.76
CA ILE A 175 0.64 -11.24 -20.73
C ILE A 175 1.06 -10.45 -21.98
N THR A 176 0.33 -9.39 -22.33
CA THR A 176 0.61 -8.55 -23.51
C THR A 176 1.73 -7.53 -23.27
N GLN A 177 2.10 -7.24 -22.01
CA GLN A 177 3.19 -6.31 -21.67
C GLN A 177 4.57 -7.00 -21.51
N GLY A 178 4.63 -8.33 -21.55
CA GLY A 178 5.87 -9.11 -21.44
C GLY A 178 6.57 -9.42 -22.77
N ALA A 179 6.00 -9.00 -23.91
CA ALA A 179 6.63 -9.11 -25.22
C ALA A 179 7.30 -7.77 -25.58
N GLY A 180 8.45 -7.51 -24.96
CA GLY A 180 9.30 -6.34 -25.19
C GLY A 180 10.74 -6.65 -24.88
#